data_AF-A0A965XRN6-F1
#
_entry.id   AF-A0A965XRN6-F1
#
_cell.length_a   1.000
_cell.length_b   1.000
_cell.length_c   1.000
_cell.angle_alpha   90.00
_cell.angle_beta   90.00
_cell.angle_gamma   90.00
#
_symmetry.space_group_name_H-M   'P 1'
#
loop_
_entity.id
_entity.type
_entity.pdbx_description
1 polymer ?
#
loop_
_entity_poly.entity_id
_entity_poly.type
_entity_poly.pdbx_seq_one_letter_code
_entity_poly.pdbx_strand_id
1 'polypeptide(L)' 'MDWKLLGTTFLTLFLAELGDKTQLACVMLAAKTEKPWTVFLGSSLALVLVSLIGVMFAQAICQFVSPEIIKK' A
#
# COMPACT_ATOMS: atom_id res chain seq x y z
N MET A 1 21.82 -13.18 -1.76
CA MET A 1 20.40 -12.81 -1.53
C MET A 1 19.84 -13.86 -0.59
N ASP A 2 19.65 -13.51 0.69
CA ASP A 2 19.18 -14.47 1.70
C ASP A 2 17.73 -14.85 1.42
N TRP A 3 17.53 -15.96 0.71
CA TRP A 3 16.21 -16.44 0.32
C TRP A 3 15.30 -16.73 1.53
N LYS A 4 15.91 -17.10 2.66
CA LYS A 4 15.22 -17.23 3.95
C LYS A 4 14.66 -15.89 4.45
N LEU A 5 15.45 -14.81 4.37
CA LEU A 5 15.02 -13.48 4.81
C LEU A 5 13.83 -13.00 3.97
N LEU A 6 13.93 -13.17 2.65
CA LEU A 6 12.87 -12.80 1.70
C LEU A 6 11.55 -13.54 2.03
N GLY A 7 11.63 -14.86 2.24
CA GLY A 7 10.48 -15.67 2.61
C GLY A 7 9.86 -15.25 3.95
N THR A 8 10.66 -15.01 4.99
CA THR A 8 10.16 -14.58 6.29
C THR A 8 9.51 -13.21 6.24
N THR A 9 10.15 -12.22 5.60
CA THR A 9 9.62 -10.86 5.53
C THR A 9 8.35 -10.80 4.68
N PHE A 10 8.31 -11.50 3.55
CA PHE A 10 7.09 -11.61 2.74
C PHE A 10 5.95 -12.21 3.54
N LEU A 11 6.15 -13.36 4.19
CA LEU A 11 5.08 -14.05 4.89
C LEU A 11 4.56 -13.22 6.08
N THR A 12 5.45 -12.59 6.84
CA THR A 12 5.06 -11.72 7.96
C THR A 12 4.24 -10.53 7.48
N LEU A 13 4.70 -9.82 6.45
CA LEU A 13 3.96 -8.66 5.92
C LEU A 13 2.65 -9.08 5.25
N PHE A 14 2.66 -10.17 4.49
CA PHE A 14 1.47 -10.69 3.84
C PHE A 14 0.39 -11.06 4.85
N LEU A 15 0.75 -11.75 5.93
CA LEU A 15 -0.19 -12.08 7.01
C LEU A 15 -0.68 -10.83 7.77
N ALA A 16 0.21 -9.86 8.01
CA ALA A 16 -0.15 -8.62 8.69
C ALA A 16 -1.14 -7.76 7.89
N GLU A 17 -1.00 -7.76 6.56
CA GLU A 17 -1.84 -6.98 5.64
C GLU A 17 -3.08 -7.77 5.16
N LEU A 18 -3.19 -9.07 5.46
CA LEU A 18 -4.28 -9.91 4.96
C LEU A 18 -5.61 -9.48 5.59
N GLY A 19 -6.57 -9.11 4.76
CA GLY A 19 -7.90 -8.71 5.24
C GLY A 19 -7.98 -7.27 5.74
N ASP A 20 -7.02 -6.41 5.36
CA ASP A 20 -7.20 -4.98 5.56
C ASP A 20 -8.49 -4.47 4.88
N LYS A 21 -9.04 -3.38 5.42
CA LYS A 21 -10.28 -2.75 4.97
C LYS A 21 -10.25 -2.43 3.48
N THR A 22 -9.09 -2.07 2.93
CA THR A 22 -8.95 -1.80 1.49
C THR A 22 -9.15 -3.05 0.64
N GLN A 23 -8.68 -4.22 1.08
CA GLN A 23 -8.88 -5.49 0.39
C GLN A 23 -10.35 -5.93 0.45
N LEU A 24 -10.99 -5.81 1.62
CA LEU A 24 -12.42 -6.12 1.77
C LEU A 24 -13.30 -5.23 0.87
N ALA A 25 -12.98 -3.93 0.79
CA ALA A 25 -13.68 -3.00 -0.10
C ALA A 25 -13.52 -3.39 -1.57
N CYS A 26 -12.32 -3.79 -2.00
CA CYS A 26 -12.07 -4.27 -3.36
C CYS A 26 -12.87 -5.54 -3.68
N VAL A 27 -12.90 -6.50 -2.75
CA VAL A 27 -13.66 -7.76 -2.91
C VAL A 27 -15.16 -7.46 -2.99
N MET A 28 -15.69 -6.59 -2.14
CA MET A 28 -17.09 -6.16 -2.20
C MET A 28 -17.42 -5.44 -3.50
N LEU A 29 -16.54 -4.56 -3.98
CA LEU A 29 -16.74 -3.84 -5.24
C LEU A 29 -16.70 -4.78 -6.45
N ALA A 30 -15.80 -5.77 -6.44
CA ALA A 30 -15.72 -6.82 -7.44
C ALA A 30 -16.98 -7.68 -7.45
N ALA A 31 -17.48 -8.07 -6.27
CA ALA A 31 -18.73 -8.82 -6.12
C ALA A 31 -19.95 -8.02 -6.61
N LYS A 32 -20.01 -6.71 -6.31
CA LYS A 32 -21.11 -5.83 -6.75
C LYS A 32 -21.13 -5.55 -8.25
N THR A 33 -19.95 -5.45 -8.87
CA THR A 33 -19.82 -5.03 -10.27
C THR A 33 -19.73 -6.22 -11.23
N GLU A 34 -19.50 -7.43 -10.69
CA GLU A 34 -19.28 -8.69 -11.44
C GLU A 34 -18.14 -8.59 -12.47
N LYS A 35 -17.25 -7.59 -12.32
CA LYS A 35 -16.14 -7.28 -13.21
C LYS A 35 -14.83 -7.22 -12.42
N PRO A 36 -14.29 -8.38 -12.01
CA PRO A 36 -13.12 -8.45 -11.13
C PRO A 36 -11.88 -7.77 -11.75
N TRP A 37 -11.66 -7.91 -13.06
CA TRP A 37 -10.52 -7.32 -13.75
C TRP A 37 -10.56 -5.79 -13.79
N THR A 38 -11.73 -5.20 -14.03
CA THR A 38 -11.90 -3.74 -14.02
C THR A 38 -11.69 -3.18 -12.63
N VAL A 39 -12.21 -3.87 -11.60
CA VAL A 39 -12.03 -3.46 -10.20
C VAL A 39 -10.56 -3.59 -9.80
N PHE A 40 -9.89 -4.66 -10.18
CA PHE A 40 -8.46 -4.84 -9.91
C PHE A 40 -7.60 -3.72 -10.52
N LEU A 41 -7.83 -3.38 -11.80
CA LEU A 41 -7.09 -2.30 -12.46
C LEU A 41 -7.39 -0.94 -11.81
N GLY A 42 -8.66 -0.66 -11.51
CA GLY A 42 -9.08 0.59 -10.88
C GLY A 42 -8.51 0.76 -9.48
N SER A 43 -8.58 -0.28 -8.64
CA SER A 43 -8.02 -0.24 -7.28
C SER A 43 -6.50 -0.17 -7.28
N SER A 44 -5.83 -0.88 -8.18
CA SER A 44 -4.36 -0.82 -8.33
C SER A 44 -3.91 0.58 -8.74
N LEU A 45 -4.58 1.20 -9.72
CA LEU A 45 -4.30 2.59 -10.12
C LEU A 45 -4.55 3.57 -8.97
N ALA A 46 -5.67 3.41 -8.27
CA ALA A 46 -5.99 4.26 -7.12
C ALA A 46 -4.92 4.15 -6.02
N LEU A 47 -4.44 2.94 -5.73
CA LEU A 47 -3.37 2.70 -4.75
C LEU A 47 -2.07 3.40 -5.17
N VAL A 48 -1.66 3.24 -6.43
CA VAL A 48 -0.45 3.91 -6.94
C VAL A 48 -0.58 5.42 -6.84
N LEU A 49 -1.72 5.98 -7.20
CA LEU A 49 -1.96 7.43 -7.15
C LEU A 49 -1.95 7.95 -5.71
N VAL A 50 -2.63 7.29 -4.77
CA VAL A 50 -2.65 7.75 -3.38
C VAL A 50 -1.27 7.64 -2.74
N SER A 51 -0.51 6.57 -3.04
CA SER A 51 0.87 6.42 -2.59
C SER A 51 1.76 7.51 -3.18
N LEU A 52 1.63 7.82 -4.47
CA LEU A 52 2.42 8.88 -5.12
C LEU A 52 2.16 10.24 -4.48
N ILE A 53 0.89 10.59 -4.25
CA ILE A 53 0.51 11.83 -3.56
C ILE A 53 1.08 11.84 -2.14
N GLY A 54 0.97 10.72 -1.41
CA GLY A 54 1.52 10.58 -0.07
C GLY A 54 3.04 10.78 -0.02
N VAL A 55 3.78 10.23 -0.98
CA VAL A 55 5.24 10.42 -1.07
C VAL A 55 5.59 11.86 -1.42
N MET A 56 4.92 12.47 -2.40
CA MET A 56 5.17 13.88 -2.75
C MET A 56 4.87 14.81 -1.58
N PHE A 57 3.78 14.57 -0.86
CA PHE A 57 3.42 15.33 0.33
C PHE A 57 4.42 15.12 1.47
N ALA A 58 4.81 13.87 1.74
CA ALA A 58 5.84 13.55 2.72
C ALA A 58 7.17 14.22 2.38
N GLN A 59 7.56 14.22 1.10
CA GLN A 59 8.76 14.90 0.62
C GLN A 59 8.68 16.41 0.86
N ALA A 60 7.53 17.04 0.58
CA ALA A 60 7.31 18.46 0.85
C ALA A 60 7.44 18.75 2.36
N ILE A 61 6.82 17.95 3.23
CA ILE A 61 6.93 18.10 4.69
C ILE A 61 8.39 17.95 5.15
N CYS A 62 9.12 16.96 4.64
CA CYS A 62 10.52 16.75 5.00
C CYS A 62 11.43 17.94 4.63
N GLN A 63 11.01 18.85 3.75
CA GLN A 63 11.73 20.11 3.48
C GLN A 63 11.48 21.17 4.57
N PHE A 64 10.34 21.13 5.25
CA PHE A 64 9.99 22.07 6.33
C PHE A 64 10.37 21.57 7.72
N VAL A 65 10.46 20.25 7.90
CA VAL A 65 10.83 19.62 9.17
C VAL A 65 12.34 19.33 9.17
N SER A 66 13.09 20.04 10.02
CA SER A 66 14.53 19.79 10.18
C SER A 66 14.80 18.31 10.49
N PRO A 67 15.76 17.66 9.79
CA PRO A 67 16.06 16.23 9.94
C PRO A 67 16.54 15.83 11.36
N GLU A 68 16.77 16.79 12.25
CA GLU A 68 17.10 16.57 13.66
C GLU A 68 15.93 15.98 14.48
N ILE A 69 14.68 16.19 14.06
CA ILE A 69 13.50 15.61 14.75
C ILE A 69 13.24 14.16 14.31
N ILE A 70 13.65 13.78 13.10
CA ILE A 70 13.37 12.47 12.48
C ILE A 70 14.42 11.41 12.89
N LYS A 71 15.55 11.82 13.49
CA LYS A 71 16.68 10.95 13.84
C LYS A 71 16.59 10.25 15.21
N LYS A 72 15.43 10.17 15.84
CA LYS A 72 15.26 9.45 17.13
C LYS A 72 14.63 8.08 16.96
#